data_AF-A0A952DTI1-F1
#
_entry.id   AF-A0A952DTI1-F1
#
_cell.length_a   1.000
_cell.length_b   1.000
_cell.length_c   1.000
_cell.angle_alpha   90.00
_cell.angle_beta   90.00
_cell.angle_gamma   90.00
#
_symmetry.space_group_name_H-M   'P 1'
#
loop_
_entity.id
_entity.type
_entity.pdbx_description
1 polymer ?
#
loop_
_entity_poly.entity_id
_entity_poly.type
_entity_poly.pdbx_seq_one_letter_code
_entity_poly.pdbx_strand_id
1 'polypeptide(L)' 'MNMTSAEIRQHFLDFFKSKKHAIVPSAPIVIKNDPTLLFTNAGMN' A
#
# COMPACT_ATOMS: atom_id res chain seq x y z
N MET A 1 6.48 -20.31 -15.99
CA MET A 1 6.10 -18.89 -16.17
C MET A 1 6.07 -18.25 -14.80
N ASN A 2 6.81 -17.16 -14.60
CA ASN A 2 6.81 -16.44 -13.32
C ASN A 2 5.74 -15.35 -13.34
N MET A 3 5.15 -15.06 -12.19
CA MET A 3 4.19 -13.97 -12.03
C MET A 3 4.84 -12.61 -12.27
N THR A 4 4.09 -11.69 -12.86
CA THR A 4 4.43 -10.27 -12.97
C THR A 4 4.31 -9.59 -11.60
N SER A 5 5.01 -8.45 -11.43
CA SER A 5 4.89 -7.64 -10.22
C SER A 5 3.46 -7.14 -9.96
N ALA A 6 2.69 -6.89 -11.02
CA ALA A 6 1.29 -6.51 -10.93
C ALA A 6 0.44 -7.65 -10.36
N GLU A 7 0.64 -8.89 -10.83
CA GLU A 7 -0.05 -10.07 -10.31
C GLU A 7 0.30 -10.35 -8.84
N ILE A 8 1.59 -10.24 -8.47
CA ILE A 8 2.02 -10.42 -7.08
C ILE A 8 1.34 -9.41 -6.14
N ARG A 9 1.29 -8.13 -6.55
CA ARG A 9 0.59 -7.08 -5.78
C ARG A 9 -0.90 -7.40 -5.61
N GLN A 10 -1.56 -7.84 -6.68
CA GLN A 10 -2.97 -8.18 -6.63
C GLN A 10 -3.23 -9.38 -5.69
N HIS A 11 -2.41 -10.43 -5.78
CA HIS A 11 -2.52 -11.59 -4.90
C HIS A 11 -2.35 -11.24 -3.42
N PHE A 12 -1.43 -10.33 -3.08
CA PHE A 12 -1.27 -9.86 -1.70
C PHE A 12 -2.53 -9.15 -1.19
N LEU A 13 -3.08 -8.22 -1.98
CA LEU A 13 -4.29 -7.47 -1.62
C LEU A 13 -5.49 -8.40 -1.49
N ASP A 14 -5.66 -9.35 -2.41
CA ASP A 14 -6.78 -10.31 -2.41
C ASP A 14 -6.71 -11.29 -1.24
N PHE A 15 -5.51 -11.74 -0.86
CA PHE A 15 -5.32 -12.57 0.33
C PHE A 15 -5.84 -11.86 1.58
N PHE A 16 -5.43 -10.62 1.83
CA PHE A 16 -5.87 -9.88 3.02
C PHE A 16 -7.35 -9.47 2.95
N LYS A 17 -7.86 -9.15 1.75
CA LYS A 17 -9.31 -8.97 1.53
C LYS A 17 -10.10 -10.21 1.90
N SER A 18 -9.63 -11.42 1.55
CA SER A 18 -10.27 -12.68 1.96
C SER A 18 -10.32 -12.87 3.49
N LYS A 19 -9.38 -12.25 4.21
CA LYS A 19 -9.32 -12.18 5.68
C LYS A 19 -10.07 -10.97 6.24
N LYS A 20 -10.97 -10.35 5.46
CA LYS A 20 -11.80 -9.19 5.83
C LYS A 20 -11.03 -7.88 6.08
N HIS A 21 -9.82 -7.72 5.55
CA HIS A 21 -9.13 -6.43 5.56
C HIS A 21 -9.67 -5.54 4.44
N ALA A 22 -9.81 -4.24 4.71
CA ALA A 22 -10.15 -3.26 3.69
C ALA A 22 -8.92 -2.98 2.79
N ILE A 23 -9.13 -2.90 1.47
CA ILE A 23 -8.12 -2.38 0.56
C ILE A 23 -8.24 -0.86 0.59
N VAL A 24 -7.22 -0.20 1.12
CA VAL A 24 -7.13 1.27 1.17
C VAL A 24 -6.11 1.72 0.11
N PRO A 25 -6.43 2.73 -0.72
CA PRO A 25 -5.46 3.29 -1.66
C PRO A 25 -4.21 3.82 -0.95
N SER A 26 -3.08 3.79 -1.65
CA SER A 26 -1.83 4.35 -1.14
C SER A 26 -1.99 5.85 -0.84
N ALA A 27 -1.44 6.29 0.28
CA ALA A 27 -1.39 7.70 0.63
C ALA A 27 -0.56 8.52 -0.38
N PRO A 28 -0.77 9.84 -0.48
CA PRO A 28 0.08 10.71 -1.28
C PRO A 28 1.55 10.64 -0.87
N ILE A 29 2.46 10.97 -1.79
CA ILE A 29 3.90 10.97 -1.51
C ILE A 29 4.30 12.05 -0.49
N VAL A 30 3.57 13.16 -0.41
CA VAL A 30 3.82 14.27 0.55
C VAL A 30 2.76 14.24 1.66
N ILE A 31 3.23 14.25 2.90
CA ILE A 31 2.37 14.28 4.10
C ILE A 31 2.08 15.73 4.47
N LYS A 32 0.81 16.15 4.37
CA LYS A 32 0.43 17.56 4.54
C LYS A 32 0.54 18.09 5.97
N ASN A 33 0.48 17.19 6.96
CA ASN A 33 0.32 17.56 8.37
C ASN A 33 1.55 17.25 9.23
N ASP A 34 2.63 16.74 8.63
CA ASP A 34 3.89 16.48 9.33
C ASP A 34 5.02 17.26 8.64
N PRO A 35 5.41 18.42 9.18
CA PRO A 35 6.47 19.23 8.59
C PRO A 35 7.88 18.64 8.81
N THR A 36 8.01 17.58 9.61
CA THR A 36 9.29 16.92 9.89
C THR A 36 9.55 15.75 8.95
N LEU A 37 8.51 15.21 8.33
CA LEU A 37 8.60 14.09 7.40
C LEU A 37 8.35 14.54 5.96
N LEU A 38 9.42 14.54 5.16
CA LEU A 38 9.37 15.03 3.76
C LEU A 38 8.52 14.15 2.84
N PHE A 39 8.62 12.82 2.97
CA PHE A 39 7.89 11.87 2.12
C PHE A 39 7.35 10.69 2.92
N THR A 40 6.22 10.14 2.49
CA THR A 40 5.68 8.86 2.98
C THR A 40 6.74 7.77 2.83
N ASN A 41 7.18 7.21 3.95
CA ASN A 41 8.28 6.25 4.01
C ASN A 41 7.79 4.82 4.30
N ALA A 42 6.56 4.67 4.78
CA ALA A 42 5.95 3.40 5.10
C ALA A 42 4.42 3.44 4.87
N GLY A 43 3.81 2.28 4.71
CA GLY A 43 2.35 2.17 4.62
C GLY A 43 1.58 2.46 5.92
N MET A 44 2.30 2.80 7.01
CA MET A 44 1.73 3.09 8.33
C MET A 44 1.75 4.59 8.70
N ASN A 45 2.33 5.45 7.87
CA ASN A 45 2.24 6.91 8.03
C ASN A 45 0.80 7.39 7.82
#